data_AF-A0A8S9TJ38-F1
#
_entry.id   AF-A0A8S9TJ38-F1
#
_cell.length_a   1.000
_cell.length_b   1.000
_cell.length_c   1.000
_cell.angle_alpha   90.00
_cell.angle_beta   90.00
_cell.angle_gamma   90.00
#
_symmetry.space_group_name_H-M   'P 1'
#
loop_
_entity.id
_entity.type
_entity.pdbx_description
1 polymer ?
#
loop_
_entity_poly.entity_id
_entity_poly.type
_entity_poly.pdbx_seq_one_letter_code
_entity_poly.pdbx_strand_id
1 'polypeptide(L)'
;MCVNTFRLRGITKTIQTFVKELEHDRQGIGALFHLLVQRFRPASYSQQVTARQDEACQVLRGLTAVVWHSANTELCQRVMLKNNTRLLSLLATELLPHLQTQMQREETGSKQRGYMALSSEDADEAMEEKSLGRSWAHRTWCFVLDFVAGLLRMSSSTDADDADVWEFMAHAEVLLLAAVQPSPCQRLTRAVVTEHQAVLRFLSALSGTASRRQRWRQAFPTNVVVLMEQSRQLLRRSCVLLGSSSVEMTRSRQEKVQKQKVKSPTKAIVGFGASLTPKSPRSPRSPSAFTFAHQTLLHDHLQAVGETEKRRLTAFHREMELELAETVRLSSLLLTKWTASLTDRDAVLVVDGVRYVDEEQLVPLLAFSPPSEARSMKSSPGLGHLSLAMDFSLDQQLADEDTQVEVTEKTRKVLANGIDSCALLFMKTYLLHAEH
;
A
#
# COMPACT_ATOMS: atom_id res chain seq x y z
N MET A 1 17.53 3.21 37.60
CA MET A 1 18.57 2.16 37.55
C MET A 1 17.84 0.85 37.28
N CYS A 2 17.99 0.11 36.17
CA CYS A 2 18.95 0.10 35.08
C CYS A 2 18.19 0.03 33.74
N VAL A 3 18.42 0.99 32.85
CA VAL A 3 17.99 0.92 31.43
C VAL A 3 19.19 0.39 30.66
N ASN A 4 19.36 -0.94 30.63
CA ASN A 4 20.40 -1.57 29.81
C ASN A 4 19.77 -2.16 28.56
N THR A 5 20.00 -1.46 27.44
CA THR A 5 20.40 -2.03 26.14
C THR A 5 19.68 -3.31 25.70
N PHE A 6 18.46 -3.15 25.17
CA PHE A 6 17.81 -4.17 24.35
C PHE A 6 18.48 -4.25 22.96
N ARG A 7 19.44 -5.17 22.81
CA ARG A 7 19.86 -5.66 21.48
C ARG A 7 18.85 -6.71 21.01
N LEU A 8 17.89 -6.28 20.18
CA LEU A 8 16.88 -7.15 19.55
C LEU A 8 17.51 -8.00 18.43
N ARG A 9 18.02 -9.19 18.77
CA ARG A 9 18.23 -10.30 17.83
C ARG A 9 17.38 -11.50 18.28
N GLY A 10 16.39 -11.86 17.47
CA GLY A 10 15.53 -13.05 17.66
C GLY A 10 14.08 -12.71 18.00
N ILE A 11 13.24 -12.55 16.96
CA ILE A 11 11.95 -11.84 16.99
C ILE A 11 10.78 -12.64 17.60
N THR A 12 10.85 -13.96 17.79
CA THR A 12 9.69 -14.75 18.25
C THR A 12 9.71 -15.13 19.73
N LYS A 13 10.88 -15.42 20.33
CA LYS A 13 10.97 -15.74 21.77
C LYS A 13 11.00 -14.50 22.69
N THR A 14 11.37 -13.33 22.16
CA THR A 14 11.45 -12.07 22.93
C THR A 14 10.08 -11.42 23.12
N ILE A 15 9.13 -11.60 22.21
CA ILE A 15 7.82 -10.94 22.29
C ILE A 15 7.01 -11.44 23.50
N GLN A 16 7.02 -12.74 23.83
CA GLN A 16 6.31 -13.24 25.01
C GLN A 16 6.89 -12.68 26.33
N THR A 17 8.21 -12.53 26.41
CA THR A 17 8.89 -11.94 27.57
C THR A 17 8.61 -10.44 27.65
N PHE A 18 8.67 -9.73 26.52
CA PHE A 18 8.31 -8.31 26.40
C PHE A 18 6.84 -8.06 26.75
N VAL A 19 5.93 -8.94 26.33
CA VAL A 19 4.52 -8.92 26.68
C VAL A 19 4.30 -9.10 28.19
N LYS A 20 5.02 -10.04 28.83
CA LYS A 20 4.96 -10.24 30.28
C LYS A 20 5.53 -9.04 31.06
N GLU A 21 6.56 -8.38 30.54
CA GLU A 21 7.07 -7.12 31.11
C GLU A 21 6.09 -5.95 30.92
N LEU A 22 5.43 -5.86 29.76
CA LEU A 22 4.37 -4.88 29.50
C LEU A 22 3.13 -5.08 30.38
N GLU A 23 2.83 -6.32 30.78
CA GLU A 23 1.77 -6.62 31.76
C GLU A 23 2.15 -6.22 33.19
N HIS A 24 3.44 -6.26 33.55
CA HIS A 24 3.93 -5.95 34.89
C HIS A 24 4.00 -4.43 35.16
N ASP A 25 4.39 -3.64 34.16
CA ASP A 25 4.44 -2.17 34.28
C ASP A 25 3.22 -1.52 33.63
N ARG A 26 2.22 -1.19 34.45
CA ARG A 26 1.05 -0.37 34.05
C ARG A 26 1.44 0.99 33.42
N GLN A 27 2.68 1.44 33.58
CA GLN A 27 3.25 2.66 32.98
C GLN A 27 4.19 2.37 31.78
N GLY A 28 4.48 1.10 31.48
CA GLY A 28 5.53 0.68 30.55
C GLY A 28 5.23 1.05 29.09
N ILE A 29 3.99 0.93 28.64
CA ILE A 29 3.60 1.35 27.29
C ILE A 29 3.65 2.87 27.16
N GLY A 30 3.06 3.60 28.11
CA GLY A 30 3.13 5.07 28.11
C GLY A 30 4.57 5.56 28.05
N ALA A 31 5.45 5.00 28.90
CA ALA A 31 6.87 5.29 28.91
C ALA A 31 7.57 4.95 27.58
N LEU A 32 7.22 3.80 26.97
CA LEU A 32 7.74 3.41 25.66
C LEU A 32 7.37 4.42 24.58
N PHE A 33 6.11 4.87 24.54
CA PHE A 33 5.67 5.87 23.56
C PHE A 33 6.25 7.27 23.84
N HIS A 34 6.44 7.65 25.10
CA HIS A 34 7.21 8.85 25.44
C HIS A 34 8.67 8.75 24.96
N LEU A 35 9.31 7.59 25.10
CA LEU A 35 10.65 7.35 24.55
C LEU A 35 10.64 7.44 23.02
N LEU A 36 9.62 6.89 22.33
CA LEU A 36 9.48 7.04 20.89
C LEU A 36 9.39 8.51 20.48
N VAL A 37 8.55 9.31 21.15
CA VAL A 37 8.46 10.77 20.93
C VAL A 37 9.81 11.45 21.12
N GLN A 38 10.53 11.15 22.20
CA GLN A 38 11.84 11.75 22.48
C GLN A 38 12.87 11.47 21.38
N ARG A 39 12.78 10.34 20.69
CA ARG A 39 13.71 9.96 19.61
C ARG A 39 13.48 10.76 18.32
N PHE A 40 12.32 11.36 18.16
CA PHE A 40 11.96 12.22 17.02
C PHE A 40 11.94 13.73 17.37
N ARG A 41 12.27 14.11 18.61
CA ARG A 41 12.39 15.52 18.96
C ARG A 41 13.49 16.21 18.12
N PRO A 42 13.32 17.51 17.80
CA PRO A 42 14.25 18.23 16.95
C PRO A 42 15.67 18.20 17.54
N ALA A 43 16.55 17.47 16.88
CA ALA A 43 17.99 17.46 17.15
C ALA A 43 18.74 17.74 15.85
N SER A 44 19.96 18.26 15.95
CA SER A 44 20.86 18.34 14.79
C SER A 44 21.08 16.94 14.20
N TYR A 45 21.02 16.85 12.87
CA TYR A 45 21.22 15.58 12.18
C TYR A 45 22.63 15.07 12.49
N SER A 46 22.69 13.92 13.16
CA SER A 46 23.94 13.23 13.49
C SER A 46 23.71 11.74 13.33
N GLN A 47 24.80 10.98 13.13
CA GLN A 47 24.74 9.52 13.03
C GLN A 47 24.10 8.87 14.26
N GLN A 48 24.24 9.48 15.43
CA GLN A 48 23.58 9.02 16.66
C GLN A 48 22.08 9.24 16.61
N VAL A 49 21.60 10.38 16.10
CA VAL A 49 20.17 10.67 15.96
C VAL A 49 19.52 9.73 14.94
N THR A 50 20.18 9.45 13.81
CA THR A 50 19.64 8.52 12.80
C THR A 50 19.54 7.10 13.34
N ALA A 51 20.55 6.60 14.08
CA ALA A 51 20.49 5.29 14.73
C ALA A 51 19.34 5.21 15.75
N ARG A 52 19.15 6.27 16.54
CA ARG A 52 18.05 6.37 17.52
C ARG A 52 16.67 6.35 16.85
N GLN A 53 16.52 6.97 15.68
CA GLN A 53 15.28 6.97 14.91
C GLN A 53 15.01 5.63 14.22
N ASP A 54 16.04 4.94 13.71
CA ASP A 54 15.89 3.57 13.20
C ASP A 54 15.44 2.62 14.32
N GLU A 55 16.07 2.66 15.50
CA GLU A 55 15.62 1.89 16.67
C GLU A 55 14.13 2.11 16.98
N ALA A 56 13.70 3.36 17.06
CA ALA A 56 12.30 3.71 17.30
C ALA A 56 11.37 3.17 16.21
N CYS A 57 11.78 3.27 14.94
CA CYS A 57 11.05 2.75 13.80
C CYS A 57 10.91 1.22 13.84
N GLN A 58 11.97 0.49 14.24
CA GLN A 58 11.91 -0.97 14.40
C GLN A 58 11.03 -1.40 15.57
N VAL A 59 11.06 -0.68 16.69
CA VAL A 59 10.16 -0.93 17.84
C VAL A 59 8.70 -0.79 17.40
N LEU A 60 8.35 0.29 16.72
CA LEU A 60 6.98 0.52 16.26
C LEU A 60 6.55 -0.51 15.22
N ARG A 61 7.45 -0.94 14.33
CA ARG A 61 7.21 -2.05 13.41
C ARG A 61 6.90 -3.35 14.16
N GLY A 62 7.65 -3.65 15.21
CA GLY A 62 7.43 -4.81 16.08
C GLY A 62 6.06 -4.76 16.77
N LEU A 63 5.72 -3.60 17.36
CA LEU A 63 4.41 -3.37 17.98
C LEU A 63 3.27 -3.54 16.97
N THR A 64 3.43 -3.00 15.77
CA THR A 64 2.46 -3.17 14.68
C THR A 64 2.26 -4.66 14.38
N ALA A 65 3.33 -5.43 14.25
CA ALA A 65 3.22 -6.88 14.03
C ALA A 65 2.48 -7.60 15.17
N VAL A 66 2.71 -7.21 16.42
CA VAL A 66 2.01 -7.77 17.60
C VAL A 66 0.52 -7.48 17.54
N VAL A 67 0.14 -6.23 17.26
CA VAL A 67 -1.25 -5.76 17.18
C VAL A 67 -2.02 -6.43 16.03
N TRP A 68 -1.35 -6.67 14.90
CA TRP A 68 -1.99 -7.30 13.73
C TRP A 68 -2.09 -8.82 13.82
N HIS A 69 -1.49 -9.44 14.83
CA HIS A 69 -1.54 -10.88 15.04
C HIS A 69 -2.81 -11.28 15.81
N SER A 70 -3.69 -12.06 15.19
CA SER A 70 -5.01 -12.41 15.74
C SER A 70 -4.96 -13.04 17.14
N ALA A 71 -3.94 -13.87 17.42
CA ALA A 71 -3.77 -14.50 18.73
C ALA A 71 -3.47 -13.51 19.89
N ASN A 72 -3.09 -12.27 19.59
CA ASN A 72 -2.74 -11.27 20.61
C ASN A 72 -3.89 -10.31 20.93
N THR A 73 -5.09 -10.54 20.37
CA THR A 73 -6.20 -9.58 20.46
C THR A 73 -6.58 -9.25 21.90
N GLU A 74 -6.82 -10.26 22.75
CA GLU A 74 -7.22 -10.06 24.15
C GLU A 74 -6.13 -9.33 24.96
N LEU A 75 -4.88 -9.71 24.74
CA LEU A 75 -3.73 -9.06 25.35
C LEU A 75 -3.64 -7.60 24.92
N CYS A 76 -3.68 -7.31 23.62
CA CYS A 76 -3.60 -5.94 23.12
C CYS A 76 -4.77 -5.10 23.64
N GLN A 77 -5.99 -5.65 23.69
CA GLN A 77 -7.12 -4.97 24.31
C GLN A 77 -6.86 -4.66 25.80
N ARG A 78 -6.31 -5.60 26.57
CA ARG A 78 -6.03 -5.41 28.00
C ARG A 78 -4.95 -4.37 28.25
N VAL A 79 -3.85 -4.42 27.51
CA VAL A 79 -2.65 -3.63 27.80
C VAL A 79 -2.65 -2.29 27.03
N MET A 80 -3.15 -2.25 25.78
CA MET A 80 -3.09 -1.05 24.92
C MET A 80 -4.40 -0.24 24.89
N LEU A 81 -5.56 -0.85 25.13
CA LEU A 81 -6.87 -0.17 25.01
C LEU A 81 -7.54 0.10 26.36
N LYS A 82 -7.69 -0.92 27.23
CA LYS A 82 -8.46 -0.80 28.48
C LYS A 82 -7.80 0.06 29.57
N ASN A 83 -6.47 0.15 29.57
CA ASN A 83 -5.70 0.75 30.67
C ASN A 83 -4.82 1.94 30.26
N ASN A 84 -4.61 2.18 28.96
CA ASN A 84 -3.86 3.34 28.47
C ASN A 84 -4.83 4.43 28.03
N THR A 85 -5.23 5.24 28.99
CA THR A 85 -5.94 6.48 28.66
C THR A 85 -4.98 7.36 27.86
N ARG A 86 -5.37 7.73 26.62
CA ARG A 86 -4.70 8.73 25.76
C ARG A 86 -3.48 8.30 24.95
N LEU A 87 -3.30 7.01 24.62
CA LEU A 87 -2.23 6.61 23.68
C LEU A 87 -2.38 7.28 22.31
N LEU A 88 -3.60 7.32 21.76
CA LEU A 88 -3.87 7.97 20.48
C LEU A 88 -3.66 9.47 20.56
N SER A 89 -4.08 10.10 21.65
CA SER A 89 -3.87 11.53 21.91
C SER A 89 -2.37 11.86 22.01
N LEU A 90 -1.55 11.04 22.70
CA LEU A 90 -0.10 11.22 22.75
C LEU A 90 0.54 11.11 21.36
N LEU A 91 0.13 10.12 20.56
CA LEU A 91 0.58 10.01 19.17
C LEU A 91 0.21 11.27 18.37
N ALA A 92 -1.04 11.70 18.48
CA ALA A 92 -1.61 12.84 17.77
C ALA A 92 -0.91 14.17 18.10
N THR A 93 -0.74 14.45 19.39
CA THR A 93 -0.30 15.76 19.91
C THR A 93 1.21 15.89 20.05
N GLU A 94 1.91 14.79 20.36
CA GLU A 94 3.37 14.83 20.60
C GLU A 94 4.15 14.29 19.39
N LEU A 95 3.75 13.15 18.80
CA LEU A 95 4.56 12.50 17.75
C LEU A 95 4.30 13.08 16.36
N LEU A 96 3.03 13.20 15.94
CA LEU A 96 2.71 13.62 14.57
C LEU A 96 3.31 14.98 14.18
N PRO A 97 3.31 16.02 15.04
CA PRO A 97 3.91 17.31 14.69
C PRO A 97 5.41 17.21 14.41
N HIS A 98 6.13 16.36 15.15
CA HIS A 98 7.55 16.11 14.93
C HIS A 98 7.79 15.37 13.60
N LEU A 99 7.00 14.33 13.32
CA LEU A 99 7.08 13.58 12.06
C LEU A 99 6.78 14.49 10.87
N GLN A 100 5.70 15.28 10.93
CA GLN A 100 5.32 16.21 9.88
C GLN A 100 6.42 17.22 9.58
N THR A 101 6.98 17.85 10.63
CA THR A 101 8.05 18.83 10.47
C THR A 101 9.30 18.19 9.87
N GLN A 102 9.68 16.99 10.31
CA GLN A 102 10.85 16.29 9.75
C GLN A 102 10.62 15.86 8.30
N MET A 103 9.46 15.29 7.99
CA MET A 103 9.10 14.87 6.63
C MET A 103 9.11 16.05 5.65
N GLN A 104 8.57 17.20 6.05
CA GLN A 104 8.61 18.42 5.23
C GLN A 104 10.05 18.84 4.91
N ARG A 105 10.95 18.85 5.91
CA ARG A 105 12.38 19.18 5.68
C ARG A 105 13.04 18.16 4.75
N GLU A 106 12.83 16.87 4.99
CA GLU A 106 13.42 15.81 4.17
C GLU A 106 12.92 15.86 2.73
N GLU A 107 11.63 16.10 2.53
CA GLU A 107 11.00 16.24 1.20
C GLU A 107 11.51 17.48 0.46
N THR A 108 11.72 18.61 1.15
CA THR A 108 12.33 19.79 0.52
C THR A 108 13.77 19.53 0.07
N GLY A 109 14.53 18.72 0.81
CA GLY A 109 15.91 18.37 0.47
C GLY A 109 16.02 17.31 -0.63
N SER A 110 15.13 16.32 -0.65
CA SER A 110 15.17 15.19 -1.60
C SER A 110 14.34 15.41 -2.87
N LYS A 111 13.38 16.35 -2.83
CA LYS A 111 12.32 16.54 -3.84
C LYS A 111 11.45 15.29 -4.06
N GLN A 112 11.48 14.33 -3.14
CA GLN A 112 10.83 13.04 -3.25
C GLN A 112 10.17 12.67 -1.92
N ARG A 113 8.83 12.57 -1.92
CA ARG A 113 8.06 12.18 -0.73
C ARG A 113 8.54 10.84 -0.17
N GLY A 114 8.85 10.83 1.13
CA GLY A 114 9.30 9.64 1.84
C GLY A 114 10.76 9.23 1.61
N TYR A 115 11.55 10.14 1.02
CA TYR A 115 13.00 10.00 0.86
C TYR A 115 13.72 11.19 1.51
N MET A 116 14.95 10.93 1.95
CA MET A 116 15.88 11.93 2.50
C MET A 116 17.21 11.85 1.74
N ALA A 117 17.88 12.99 1.58
CA ALA A 117 19.23 13.00 1.04
C ALA A 117 20.21 12.38 2.05
N LEU A 118 21.06 11.48 1.58
CA LEU A 118 22.18 10.97 2.35
C LEU A 118 23.34 11.95 2.18
N SER A 119 23.90 12.43 3.29
CA SER A 119 25.11 13.22 3.28
C SER A 119 26.29 12.29 2.95
N SER A 120 26.81 12.37 1.73
CA SER A 120 28.16 11.89 1.43
C SER A 120 29.13 13.00 1.84
N GLU A 121 29.94 12.75 2.87
CA GLU A 121 30.98 13.69 3.31
C GLU A 121 32.08 13.90 2.24
N ASP A 122 32.12 13.05 1.21
CA ASP A 122 33.15 13.04 0.16
C ASP A 122 32.65 13.38 -1.26
N ALA A 123 31.45 13.94 -1.44
CA ALA A 123 30.97 14.28 -2.79
C ALA A 123 31.48 15.67 -3.23
N ASP A 124 32.51 15.67 -4.07
CA ASP A 124 32.87 16.81 -4.91
C ASP A 124 31.62 17.34 -5.64
N GLU A 125 31.41 18.65 -5.59
CA GLU A 125 30.19 19.36 -6.05
C GLU A 125 29.91 19.30 -7.57
N ALA A 126 30.55 18.39 -8.31
CA ALA A 126 30.38 18.24 -9.74
C ALA A 126 29.65 16.92 -10.08
N MET A 127 28.34 17.02 -10.26
CA MET A 127 27.50 16.07 -11.02
C MET A 127 27.12 14.70 -10.42
N GLU A 128 27.32 14.41 -9.13
CA GLU A 128 26.76 13.19 -8.56
C GLU A 128 25.30 13.37 -8.09
N GLU A 129 24.41 12.52 -8.62
CA GLU A 129 23.02 12.40 -8.18
C GLU A 129 23.02 12.03 -6.68
N LYS A 130 22.65 12.98 -5.80
CA LYS A 130 22.64 12.77 -4.34
C LYS A 130 21.97 11.44 -4.01
N SER A 131 22.70 10.56 -3.34
CA SER A 131 22.16 9.27 -2.90
C SER A 131 20.95 9.50 -2.00
N LEU A 132 19.82 8.91 -2.36
CA LEU A 132 18.56 9.05 -1.62
C LEU A 132 18.30 7.80 -0.77
N GLY A 133 18.06 8.01 0.52
CA GLY A 133 17.64 6.99 1.47
C GLY A 133 16.15 7.08 1.79
N ARG A 134 15.56 6.01 2.31
CA ARG A 134 14.20 6.06 2.85
C ARG A 134 14.17 6.90 4.13
N SER A 135 13.23 7.85 4.17
CA SER A 135 12.99 8.69 5.34
C SER A 135 12.55 7.86 6.55
N TRP A 136 13.17 8.11 7.71
CA TRP A 136 12.78 7.48 8.97
C TRP A 136 11.45 8.03 9.50
N ALA A 137 11.22 9.33 9.35
CA ALA A 137 9.98 9.97 9.77
C ALA A 137 8.78 9.45 8.94
N HIS A 138 8.92 9.35 7.62
CA HIS A 138 7.89 8.80 6.72
C HIS A 138 7.59 7.33 7.01
N ARG A 139 8.61 6.51 7.23
CA ARG A 139 8.42 5.10 7.61
C ARG A 139 7.70 4.98 8.96
N THR A 140 8.07 5.82 9.92
CA THR A 140 7.43 5.85 11.24
C THR A 140 5.98 6.27 11.11
N TRP A 141 5.67 7.28 10.30
CA TRP A 141 4.30 7.68 9.98
C TRP A 141 3.47 6.53 9.42
N CYS A 142 3.99 5.78 8.43
CA CYS A 142 3.31 4.61 7.90
C CYS A 142 3.04 3.55 9.00
N PHE A 143 4.00 3.31 9.89
CA PHE A 143 3.81 2.38 11.00
C PHE A 143 2.85 2.91 12.07
N VAL A 144 2.79 4.23 12.31
CA VAL A 144 1.78 4.83 13.21
C VAL A 144 0.39 4.56 12.65
N LEU A 145 0.16 4.79 11.35
CA LEU A 145 -1.11 4.49 10.69
C LEU A 145 -1.49 3.01 10.83
N ASP A 146 -0.57 2.09 10.51
CA ASP A 146 -0.83 0.66 10.64
C ASP A 146 -1.08 0.25 12.12
N PHE A 147 -0.31 0.79 13.07
CA PHE A 147 -0.48 0.51 14.49
C PHE A 147 -1.86 0.96 14.98
N VAL A 148 -2.25 2.20 14.70
CA VAL A 148 -3.56 2.76 15.07
C VAL A 148 -4.68 1.99 14.39
N ALA A 149 -4.54 1.65 13.10
CA ALA A 149 -5.49 0.81 12.38
C ALA A 149 -5.71 -0.54 13.07
N GLY A 150 -4.62 -1.16 13.54
CA GLY A 150 -4.68 -2.41 14.28
C GLY A 150 -5.44 -2.26 15.61
N LEU A 151 -5.19 -1.18 16.37
CA LEU A 151 -5.93 -0.87 17.59
C LEU A 151 -7.43 -0.66 17.32
N LEU A 152 -7.78 0.10 16.29
CA LEU A 152 -9.17 0.36 15.88
C LEU A 152 -9.93 -0.93 15.56
N ARG A 153 -9.29 -1.90 14.91
CA ARG A 153 -9.89 -3.21 14.61
C ARG A 153 -10.23 -4.03 15.85
N MET A 154 -9.52 -3.81 16.95
CA MET A 154 -9.74 -4.50 18.21
C MET A 154 -10.65 -3.73 19.18
N SER A 155 -10.93 -2.45 18.91
CA SER A 155 -11.86 -1.65 19.71
C SER A 155 -13.26 -2.25 19.62
N SER A 156 -13.76 -2.78 20.73
CA SER A 156 -15.11 -3.35 20.85
C SER A 156 -16.09 -2.40 21.54
N SER A 157 -15.65 -1.22 21.98
CA SER A 157 -16.47 -0.29 22.75
C SER A 157 -17.19 0.72 21.83
N THR A 158 -18.50 0.80 22.02
CA THR A 158 -19.33 1.91 21.56
C THR A 158 -19.09 3.11 22.49
N ASP A 159 -18.60 4.19 21.90
CA ASP A 159 -18.72 5.61 22.31
C ASP A 159 -17.65 6.23 23.22
N ALA A 160 -16.96 5.49 24.10
CA ALA A 160 -15.91 6.08 24.95
C ALA A 160 -14.56 6.26 24.23
N ASP A 161 -14.24 5.39 23.26
CA ASP A 161 -12.96 5.40 22.52
C ASP A 161 -12.96 6.38 21.33
N ASP A 162 -14.10 6.97 20.97
CA ASP A 162 -14.20 7.71 19.70
C ASP A 162 -13.63 9.13 19.78
N ALA A 163 -13.60 9.78 20.96
CA ALA A 163 -13.05 11.13 21.10
C ALA A 163 -11.55 11.19 20.75
N ASP A 164 -10.76 10.26 21.29
CA ASP A 164 -9.32 10.15 21.02
C ASP A 164 -9.03 9.78 19.54
N VAL A 165 -9.93 9.02 18.90
CA VAL A 165 -9.83 8.68 17.48
C VAL A 165 -10.06 9.89 16.60
N TRP A 166 -11.06 10.72 16.92
CA TRP A 166 -11.34 11.94 16.16
C TRP A 166 -10.29 13.03 16.43
N GLU A 167 -9.74 13.11 17.65
CA GLU A 167 -8.58 13.96 17.93
C GLU A 167 -7.38 13.53 17.09
N PHE A 168 -7.08 12.22 17.04
CA PHE A 168 -6.03 11.71 16.18
C PHE A 168 -6.28 12.03 14.70
N MET A 169 -7.51 11.86 14.22
CA MET A 169 -7.89 12.21 12.85
C MET A 169 -7.66 13.68 12.54
N ALA A 170 -8.02 14.59 13.44
CA ALA A 170 -7.83 16.03 13.25
C ALA A 170 -6.34 16.40 13.11
N HIS A 171 -5.46 15.78 13.91
CA HIS A 171 -4.01 16.00 13.81
C HIS A 171 -3.38 15.30 12.59
N ALA A 172 -3.92 14.14 12.21
CA ALA A 172 -3.44 13.35 11.08
C ALA A 172 -3.89 13.90 9.72
N GLU A 173 -4.93 14.73 9.68
CA GLU A 173 -5.57 15.23 8.45
C GLU A 173 -4.58 15.74 7.42
N VAL A 174 -3.67 16.64 7.81
CA VAL A 174 -2.70 17.23 6.88
C VAL A 174 -1.79 16.17 6.26
N LEU A 175 -1.35 15.18 7.05
CA LEU A 175 -0.51 14.08 6.58
C LEU A 175 -1.28 13.11 5.68
N LEU A 176 -2.54 12.80 6.04
CA LEU A 176 -3.43 11.95 5.25
C LEU A 176 -3.73 12.57 3.89
N LEU A 177 -4.09 13.86 3.86
CA LEU A 177 -4.35 14.60 2.62
C LEU A 177 -3.08 14.69 1.77
N ALA A 178 -1.92 14.97 2.37
CA ALA A 178 -0.65 15.01 1.62
C ALA A 178 -0.26 13.66 0.99
N ALA A 179 -0.68 12.53 1.58
CA ALA A 179 -0.44 11.20 0.99
C ALA A 179 -1.27 10.95 -0.28
N VAL A 180 -2.43 11.61 -0.40
CA VAL A 180 -3.40 11.37 -1.46
C VAL A 180 -3.57 12.53 -2.44
N GLN A 181 -2.84 13.64 -2.24
CA GLN A 181 -2.88 14.78 -3.15
C GLN A 181 -2.39 14.38 -4.55
N PRO A 182 -3.19 14.60 -5.61
CA PRO A 182 -2.79 14.28 -6.96
C PRO A 182 -1.75 15.29 -7.46
N SER A 183 -0.49 14.87 -7.59
CA SER A 183 0.47 15.59 -8.43
C SER A 183 0.34 15.08 -9.87
N PRO A 184 0.16 15.98 -10.86
CA PRO A 184 -0.17 15.61 -12.25
C PRO A 184 0.89 14.77 -12.96
N CYS A 185 2.08 14.58 -12.36
CA CYS A 185 3.20 13.84 -12.97
C CYS A 185 3.95 12.89 -12.00
N GLN A 186 3.38 12.53 -10.84
CA GLN A 186 4.14 11.75 -9.86
C GLN A 186 4.12 10.24 -10.16
N ARG A 187 5.28 9.72 -10.59
CA ARG A 187 5.55 8.28 -10.63
C ARG A 187 5.44 7.68 -9.22
N LEU A 188 4.97 6.45 -9.12
CA LEU A 188 4.89 5.71 -7.87
C LEU A 188 6.28 5.23 -7.47
N THR A 189 6.75 5.75 -6.35
CA THR A 189 7.91 5.22 -5.65
C THR A 189 7.47 4.17 -4.64
N ARG A 190 8.41 3.38 -4.12
CA ARG A 190 8.11 2.46 -3.01
C ARG A 190 7.55 3.19 -1.80
N ALA A 191 7.99 4.41 -1.53
CA ALA A 191 7.50 5.20 -0.40
C ALA A 191 6.03 5.54 -0.52
N VAL A 192 5.64 6.04 -1.70
CA VAL A 192 4.26 6.42 -1.99
C VAL A 192 3.33 5.21 -1.88
N VAL A 193 3.70 4.06 -2.46
CA VAL A 193 2.85 2.85 -2.38
C VAL A 193 2.72 2.32 -0.95
N THR A 194 3.80 2.29 -0.17
CA THR A 194 3.73 1.91 1.26
C THR A 194 2.78 2.82 2.03
N GLU A 195 2.83 4.13 1.79
CA GLU A 195 1.96 5.09 2.45
C GLU A 195 0.50 4.94 2.03
N HIS A 196 0.23 4.76 0.73
CA HIS A 196 -1.12 4.48 0.22
C HIS A 196 -1.72 3.25 0.88
N GLN A 197 -0.97 2.16 1.01
CA GLN A 197 -1.44 0.96 1.69
C GLN A 197 -1.71 1.21 3.18
N ALA A 198 -0.84 1.93 3.88
CA ALA A 198 -1.03 2.24 5.30
C ALA A 198 -2.27 3.10 5.52
N VAL A 199 -2.49 4.11 4.66
CA VAL A 199 -3.72 4.91 4.63
C VAL A 199 -4.93 4.02 4.40
N LEU A 200 -4.93 3.16 3.36
CA LEU A 200 -6.07 2.28 3.08
C LEU A 200 -6.39 1.32 4.24
N ARG A 201 -5.37 0.75 4.91
CA ARG A 201 -5.57 -0.08 6.11
C ARG A 201 -6.19 0.72 7.25
N PHE A 202 -5.70 1.94 7.47
CA PHE A 202 -6.22 2.86 8.47
C PHE A 202 -7.67 3.26 8.19
N LEU A 203 -7.99 3.74 6.99
CA LEU A 203 -9.36 4.10 6.61
C LEU A 203 -10.29 2.89 6.70
N SER A 204 -9.85 1.69 6.31
CA SER A 204 -10.64 0.47 6.43
C SER A 204 -10.93 0.11 7.89
N ALA A 205 -9.96 0.31 8.79
CA ALA A 205 -10.15 0.10 10.23
C ALA A 205 -11.07 1.15 10.86
N LEU A 206 -10.89 2.43 10.50
CA LEU A 206 -11.74 3.54 10.91
C LEU A 206 -13.20 3.34 10.46
N SER A 207 -13.41 2.72 9.30
CA SER A 207 -14.73 2.45 8.73
C SER A 207 -15.52 1.32 9.41
N GLY A 208 -14.98 0.72 10.48
CA GLY A 208 -15.45 -0.51 11.14
C GLY A 208 -16.95 -0.80 11.03
N THR A 209 -17.77 -0.09 11.81
CA THR A 209 -19.24 -0.24 11.83
C THR A 209 -19.92 0.85 10.98
N ALA A 210 -21.19 0.63 10.63
CA ALA A 210 -22.00 1.64 9.94
C ALA A 210 -22.13 2.94 10.76
N SER A 211 -22.30 2.82 12.09
CA SER A 211 -22.35 3.97 13.01
C SER A 211 -21.06 4.79 13.01
N ARG A 212 -19.89 4.14 12.99
CA ARG A 212 -18.60 4.84 12.94
C ARG A 212 -18.40 5.55 11.59
N ARG A 213 -18.83 4.95 10.48
CA ARG A 213 -18.83 5.63 9.16
C ARG A 213 -19.73 6.86 9.14
N GLN A 214 -20.94 6.74 9.68
CA GLN A 214 -21.87 7.87 9.79
C GLN A 214 -21.25 9.02 10.60
N ARG A 215 -20.65 8.72 11.75
CA ARG A 215 -19.97 9.72 12.58
C ARG A 215 -18.78 10.35 11.89
N TRP A 216 -17.99 9.57 11.13
CA TRP A 216 -16.88 10.12 10.36
C TRP A 216 -17.37 11.15 9.33
N ARG A 217 -18.46 10.85 8.59
CA ARG A 217 -19.07 11.80 7.65
C ARG A 217 -19.54 13.08 8.32
N GLN A 218 -20.05 12.99 9.54
CA GLN A 218 -20.52 14.16 10.30
C GLN A 218 -19.36 15.00 10.83
N ALA A 219 -18.29 14.37 11.32
CA ALA A 219 -17.17 15.07 11.92
C ALA A 219 -16.20 15.68 10.89
N PHE A 220 -16.02 15.02 9.73
CA PHE A 220 -15.04 15.43 8.72
C PHE A 220 -15.57 15.26 7.28
N PRO A 221 -16.67 15.94 6.90
CA PRO A 221 -17.37 15.69 5.63
C PRO A 221 -16.46 15.85 4.41
N THR A 222 -15.69 16.94 4.33
CA THR A 222 -14.79 17.18 3.19
C THR A 222 -13.67 16.14 3.10
N ASN A 223 -13.09 15.75 4.23
CA ASN A 223 -11.98 14.79 4.25
C ASN A 223 -12.43 13.39 3.85
N VAL A 224 -13.62 12.98 4.27
CA VAL A 224 -14.18 11.68 3.85
C VAL A 224 -14.30 11.65 2.33
N VAL A 225 -14.93 12.66 1.72
CA VAL A 225 -15.12 12.72 0.27
C VAL A 225 -13.77 12.65 -0.46
N VAL A 226 -12.80 13.46 -0.04
CA VAL A 226 -11.47 13.47 -0.65
C VAL A 226 -10.76 12.12 -0.49
N LEU A 227 -10.73 11.55 0.71
CA LEU A 227 -10.03 10.29 0.98
C LEU A 227 -10.69 9.09 0.28
N MET A 228 -12.01 9.07 0.19
CA MET A 228 -12.76 8.02 -0.51
C MET A 228 -12.57 8.13 -2.03
N GLU A 229 -12.63 9.35 -2.59
CA GLU A 229 -12.35 9.56 -4.01
C GLU A 229 -10.93 9.13 -4.36
N GLN A 230 -9.95 9.51 -3.55
CA GLN A 230 -8.57 9.09 -3.77
C GLN A 230 -8.39 7.58 -3.65
N SER A 231 -9.12 6.91 -2.75
CA SER A 231 -9.12 5.45 -2.66
C SER A 231 -9.64 4.79 -3.95
N ARG A 232 -10.66 5.37 -4.60
CA ARG A 232 -11.14 4.93 -5.93
C ARG A 232 -10.09 5.15 -7.01
N GLN A 233 -9.39 6.28 -6.98
CA GLN A 233 -8.33 6.60 -7.94
C GLN A 233 -7.10 5.69 -7.78
N LEU A 234 -6.74 5.32 -6.55
CA LEU A 234 -5.68 4.36 -6.24
C LEU A 234 -6.02 2.95 -6.73
N LEU A 235 -7.27 2.51 -6.51
CA LEU A 235 -7.78 1.26 -7.09
C LEU A 235 -7.63 1.29 -8.61
N ARG A 236 -8.18 2.32 -9.26
CA ARG A 236 -8.13 2.49 -10.72
C ARG A 236 -6.70 2.39 -11.24
N ARG A 237 -5.81 3.23 -10.73
CA ARG A 237 -4.40 3.29 -11.15
C ARG A 237 -3.74 1.92 -11.00
N SER A 238 -3.90 1.26 -9.86
CA SER A 238 -3.31 -0.06 -9.61
C SER A 238 -3.84 -1.11 -10.59
N CYS A 239 -5.16 -1.18 -10.79
CA CYS A 239 -5.78 -2.09 -11.75
C CYS A 239 -5.29 -1.89 -13.18
N VAL A 240 -5.17 -0.64 -13.64
CA VAL A 240 -4.67 -0.34 -15.00
C VAL A 240 -3.21 -0.78 -15.16
N LEU A 241 -2.36 -0.49 -14.17
CA LEU A 241 -0.94 -0.88 -14.22
C LEU A 241 -0.78 -2.40 -14.22
N LEU A 242 -1.50 -3.11 -13.35
CA LEU A 242 -1.46 -4.57 -13.28
C LEU A 242 -2.03 -5.22 -14.56
N GLY A 243 -3.14 -4.69 -15.09
CA GLY A 243 -3.71 -5.13 -16.36
C GLY A 243 -2.72 -4.97 -17.52
N SER A 244 -1.95 -3.87 -17.54
CA SER A 244 -0.91 -3.67 -18.55
C SER A 244 0.22 -4.71 -18.47
N SER A 245 0.56 -5.16 -17.25
CA SER A 245 1.55 -6.21 -17.03
C SER A 245 1.01 -7.59 -17.43
N SER A 246 -0.24 -7.92 -17.06
CA SER A 246 -0.89 -9.18 -17.45
C SER A 246 -0.94 -9.37 -18.97
N VAL A 247 -1.38 -8.34 -19.73
CA VAL A 247 -1.41 -8.40 -21.20
C VAL A 247 -0.04 -8.73 -21.79
N GLU A 248 1.02 -8.15 -21.23
CA GLU A 248 2.39 -8.40 -21.66
C GLU A 248 2.87 -9.82 -21.30
N MET A 249 2.48 -10.32 -20.12
CA MET A 249 2.73 -11.71 -19.73
C MET A 249 2.04 -12.70 -20.67
N THR A 250 0.75 -12.49 -20.98
CA THR A 250 -0.01 -13.35 -21.90
C THR A 250 0.61 -13.34 -23.28
N ARG A 251 0.98 -12.15 -23.81
CA ARG A 251 1.67 -12.00 -25.10
C ARG A 251 2.99 -12.78 -25.12
N SER A 252 3.81 -12.61 -24.07
CA SER A 252 5.08 -13.32 -23.92
C SER A 252 4.90 -14.84 -23.87
N ARG A 253 3.86 -15.34 -23.20
CA ARG A 253 3.53 -16.77 -23.16
C ARG A 253 3.13 -17.29 -24.55
N GLN A 254 2.25 -16.57 -25.25
CA GLN A 254 1.84 -16.93 -26.61
C GLN A 254 3.03 -16.98 -27.58
N GLU A 255 3.95 -16.01 -27.50
CA GLU A 255 5.18 -16.02 -28.29
C GLU A 255 6.09 -17.23 -27.98
N LYS A 256 6.22 -17.62 -26.70
CA LYS A 256 7.00 -18.81 -26.29
C LYS A 256 6.38 -20.10 -26.81
N VAL A 257 5.06 -20.25 -26.68
CA VAL A 257 4.32 -21.43 -27.18
C VAL A 257 4.44 -21.53 -28.70
N GLN A 258 4.34 -20.40 -29.42
CA GLN A 258 4.53 -20.37 -30.87
C GLN A 258 5.95 -20.76 -31.27
N LYS A 259 6.99 -20.27 -30.57
CA LYS A 259 8.40 -20.64 -30.80
C LYS A 259 8.69 -22.11 -30.48
N GLN A 260 7.99 -22.71 -29.51
CA GLN A 260 8.10 -24.15 -29.21
C GLN A 260 7.39 -25.02 -30.26
N LYS A 261 6.20 -24.61 -30.74
CA LYS A 261 5.49 -25.32 -31.82
C LYS A 261 6.25 -25.33 -33.14
N VAL A 262 7.06 -24.32 -33.44
CA VAL A 262 7.93 -24.28 -34.64
C VAL A 262 9.16 -25.20 -34.51
N LYS A 263 9.50 -25.68 -33.30
CA LYS A 263 10.68 -26.52 -33.03
C LYS A 263 10.38 -28.03 -32.90
N SER A 264 9.17 -28.49 -33.22
CA SER A 264 8.89 -29.94 -33.27
C SER A 264 9.56 -30.58 -34.50
N PRO A 265 10.33 -31.68 -34.34
CA PRO A 265 11.04 -32.30 -35.46
C PRO A 265 10.08 -33.23 -36.22
N THR A 266 9.64 -32.83 -37.40
CA THR A 266 8.98 -33.76 -38.31
C THR A 266 10.02 -34.73 -38.87
N LYS A 267 10.06 -35.96 -38.36
CA LYS A 267 10.82 -37.06 -38.98
C LYS A 267 10.09 -37.52 -40.26
N ALA A 268 10.80 -37.33 -41.38
CA ALA A 268 10.80 -38.08 -42.64
C ALA A 268 9.49 -38.31 -43.42
N ILE A 269 9.41 -37.70 -44.62
CA ILE A 269 9.16 -38.41 -45.89
C ILE A 269 10.16 -37.87 -46.92
N VAL A 270 10.95 -38.78 -47.50
CA VAL A 270 11.81 -38.54 -48.67
C VAL A 270 10.93 -38.57 -49.92
N GLY A 271 10.95 -37.51 -50.73
CA GLY A 271 10.24 -37.46 -52.00
C GLY A 271 10.71 -36.28 -52.84
N PHE A 272 11.34 -36.60 -53.97
CA PHE A 272 11.92 -35.68 -54.96
C PHE A 272 10.93 -34.64 -55.53
N GLY A 273 11.45 -33.47 -55.91
CA GLY A 273 10.88 -32.66 -57.00
C GLY A 273 10.65 -31.17 -56.71
N ALA A 274 11.59 -30.34 -57.19
CA ALA A 274 11.45 -28.96 -57.68
C ALA A 274 10.53 -27.94 -56.97
N SER A 275 11.11 -26.83 -56.47
CA SER A 275 10.71 -25.45 -56.87
C SER A 275 11.44 -24.35 -56.06
N LEU A 276 12.37 -23.69 -56.75
CA LEU A 276 12.67 -22.24 -56.82
C LEU A 276 12.32 -21.26 -55.65
N THR A 277 13.40 -20.68 -55.10
CA THR A 277 13.63 -19.28 -54.62
C THR A 277 13.06 -18.82 -53.26
N PRO A 278 13.62 -17.76 -52.61
CA PRO A 278 14.86 -17.00 -52.87
C PRO A 278 15.84 -16.93 -51.66
N LYS A 279 17.13 -16.71 -51.92
CA LYS A 279 18.09 -16.16 -50.96
C LYS A 279 18.11 -14.64 -51.13
N SER A 280 17.76 -13.90 -50.09
CA SER A 280 18.00 -12.46 -49.92
C SER A 280 18.69 -12.21 -48.57
N PRO A 281 19.61 -11.23 -48.46
CA PRO A 281 20.80 -11.34 -47.63
C PRO A 281 20.57 -10.93 -46.18
N ARG A 282 21.27 -11.63 -45.27
CA ARG A 282 21.46 -11.23 -43.87
C ARG A 282 22.25 -9.93 -43.84
N SER A 283 21.62 -8.85 -43.37
CA SER A 283 22.31 -7.65 -42.88
C SER A 283 23.10 -7.99 -41.59
N PRO A 284 24.35 -7.50 -41.44
CA PRO A 284 25.17 -7.72 -40.25
C PRO A 284 24.92 -6.64 -39.18
N ARG A 285 24.74 -7.11 -37.93
CA ARG A 285 25.01 -6.44 -36.63
C ARG A 285 24.35 -5.08 -36.33
N SER A 286 23.65 -5.06 -35.19
CA SER A 286 23.78 -3.99 -34.19
C SER A 286 23.98 -4.64 -32.81
N PRO A 287 25.08 -4.35 -32.09
CA PRO A 287 25.25 -4.77 -30.70
C PRO A 287 24.52 -3.78 -29.79
N SER A 288 23.20 -3.87 -29.74
CA SER A 288 22.35 -3.14 -28.79
C SER A 288 21.22 -4.01 -28.25
N ALA A 289 21.49 -5.32 -28.14
CA ALA A 289 20.61 -6.25 -27.44
C ALA A 289 20.74 -6.05 -25.91
N PHE A 290 20.33 -4.88 -25.43
CA PHE A 290 19.83 -4.76 -24.07
C PHE A 290 18.43 -5.36 -24.06
N THR A 291 18.25 -6.40 -23.25
CA THR A 291 17.05 -7.21 -23.02
C THR A 291 15.91 -6.46 -22.32
N PHE A 292 15.75 -5.16 -22.58
CA PHE A 292 14.75 -4.28 -21.97
C PHE A 292 13.84 -3.65 -23.03
N ALA A 293 13.35 -4.44 -23.98
CA ALA A 293 12.66 -3.96 -25.17
C ALA A 293 11.12 -3.93 -25.07
N HIS A 294 10.53 -4.02 -23.86
CA HIS A 294 9.08 -3.84 -23.66
C HIS A 294 8.81 -2.98 -22.41
N GLN A 295 8.89 -1.65 -22.55
CA GLN A 295 8.41 -0.73 -21.53
C GLN A 295 6.88 -0.85 -21.45
N THR A 296 6.37 -1.52 -20.41
CA THR A 296 4.94 -1.52 -20.13
C THR A 296 4.54 -0.19 -19.49
N LEU A 297 3.25 0.17 -19.54
CA LEU A 297 2.71 1.34 -18.85
C LEU A 297 3.12 1.39 -17.36
N LEU A 298 3.27 0.22 -16.74
CA LEU A 298 3.81 0.04 -15.38
C LEU A 298 5.24 0.59 -15.23
N HIS A 299 6.13 0.39 -16.20
CA HIS A 299 7.49 0.93 -16.12
C HIS A 299 7.50 2.46 -16.17
N ASP A 300 6.61 3.07 -16.96
CA ASP A 300 6.53 4.54 -17.07
C ASP A 300 5.99 5.21 -15.80
N HIS A 301 5.18 4.47 -15.05
CA HIS A 301 4.52 4.95 -13.84
C HIS A 301 5.25 4.60 -12.56
N LEU A 302 6.29 3.76 -12.59
CA LEU A 302 7.09 3.41 -11.42
C LEU A 302 8.43 4.14 -11.43
N GLN A 303 8.94 4.48 -10.24
CA GLN A 303 10.24 5.11 -10.09
C GLN A 303 11.05 4.43 -8.99
N ALA A 304 12.16 3.80 -9.38
CA ALA A 304 13.20 3.35 -8.47
C ALA A 304 14.03 4.56 -8.02
N VAL A 305 14.14 4.77 -6.70
CA VAL A 305 14.79 5.96 -6.14
C VAL A 305 16.07 5.58 -5.39
N GLY A 306 16.00 4.56 -4.54
CA GLY A 306 17.17 4.10 -3.79
C GLY A 306 18.19 3.39 -4.67
N GLU A 307 19.47 3.46 -4.31
CA GLU A 307 20.55 2.80 -5.07
C GLU A 307 20.33 1.30 -5.25
N THR A 308 19.85 0.62 -4.22
CA THR A 308 19.55 -0.81 -4.27
C THR A 308 18.42 -1.13 -5.25
N GLU A 309 17.41 -0.26 -5.33
CA GLU A 309 16.28 -0.36 -6.26
C GLU A 309 16.77 -0.15 -7.70
N LYS A 310 17.58 0.89 -7.92
CA LYS A 310 18.19 1.21 -9.22
C LYS A 310 19.07 0.06 -9.73
N ARG A 311 19.90 -0.54 -8.86
CA ARG A 311 20.76 -1.69 -9.21
C ARG A 311 19.98 -2.98 -9.48
N ARG A 312 18.77 -3.14 -8.92
CA ARG A 312 17.95 -4.36 -9.04
C ARG A 312 16.57 -4.06 -9.64
N LEU A 313 16.54 -3.34 -10.75
CA LEU A 313 15.31 -2.80 -11.35
C LEU A 313 14.24 -3.88 -11.66
N THR A 314 14.65 -5.04 -12.18
CA THR A 314 13.71 -6.15 -12.46
C THR A 314 13.06 -6.70 -11.19
N ALA A 315 13.83 -6.84 -10.11
CA ALA A 315 13.29 -7.29 -8.82
C ALA A 315 12.37 -6.22 -8.23
N PHE A 316 12.77 -4.94 -8.33
CA PHE A 316 11.94 -3.81 -7.94
C PHE A 316 10.58 -3.83 -8.65
N HIS A 317 10.53 -3.97 -9.97
CA HIS A 317 9.26 -4.00 -10.70
C HIS A 317 8.35 -5.17 -10.28
N ARG A 318 8.91 -6.38 -10.12
CA ARG A 318 8.15 -7.54 -9.63
C ARG A 318 7.62 -7.35 -8.21
N GLU A 319 8.43 -6.80 -7.31
CA GLU A 319 8.00 -6.46 -5.96
C GLU A 319 6.89 -5.41 -5.99
N MET A 320 7.01 -4.38 -6.82
CA MET A 320 5.99 -3.34 -6.97
C MET A 320 4.68 -3.87 -7.55
N GLU A 321 4.69 -4.86 -8.44
CA GLU A 321 3.47 -5.53 -8.90
C GLU A 321 2.71 -6.18 -7.73
N LEU A 322 3.43 -6.85 -6.82
CA LEU A 322 2.81 -7.45 -5.62
C LEU A 322 2.29 -6.38 -4.66
N GLU A 323 3.01 -5.28 -4.48
CA GLU A 323 2.56 -4.16 -3.64
C GLU A 323 1.34 -3.44 -4.25
N LEU A 324 1.24 -3.37 -5.58
CA LEU A 324 0.06 -2.86 -6.28
C LEU A 324 -1.13 -3.82 -6.15
N ALA A 325 -0.90 -5.14 -6.21
CA ALA A 325 -1.96 -6.12 -5.98
C ALA A 325 -2.51 -6.04 -4.55
N GLU A 326 -1.65 -5.83 -3.55
CA GLU A 326 -2.06 -5.54 -2.18
C GLU A 326 -2.84 -4.23 -2.08
N THR A 327 -2.45 -3.20 -2.83
CA THR A 327 -3.19 -1.91 -2.90
C THR A 327 -4.59 -2.11 -3.47
N VAL A 328 -4.75 -2.92 -4.52
CA VAL A 328 -6.06 -3.31 -5.06
C VAL A 328 -6.88 -4.02 -3.99
N ARG A 329 -6.31 -5.02 -3.31
CA ARG A 329 -7.01 -5.77 -2.26
C ARG A 329 -7.52 -4.84 -1.15
N LEU A 330 -6.66 -3.95 -0.65
CA LEU A 330 -7.00 -3.01 0.42
C LEU A 330 -8.07 -2.00 0.00
N SER A 331 -7.94 -1.45 -1.21
CA SER A 331 -8.93 -0.52 -1.77
C SER A 331 -10.27 -1.19 -1.98
N SER A 332 -10.29 -2.41 -2.53
CA SER A 332 -11.53 -3.17 -2.73
C SER A 332 -12.22 -3.50 -1.40
N LEU A 333 -11.47 -3.86 -0.37
CA LEU A 333 -12.01 -4.12 0.98
C LEU A 333 -12.61 -2.85 1.60
N LEU A 334 -11.91 -1.72 1.48
CA LEU A 334 -12.42 -0.42 1.94
C LEU A 334 -13.71 -0.07 1.20
N LEU A 335 -13.68 -0.01 -0.13
CA LEU A 335 -14.81 0.41 -0.95
C LEU A 335 -16.03 -0.50 -0.74
N THR A 336 -15.84 -1.81 -0.53
CA THR A 336 -16.95 -2.73 -0.23
C THR A 336 -17.75 -2.30 1.02
N LYS A 337 -17.07 -1.77 2.04
CA LYS A 337 -17.74 -1.28 3.27
C LYS A 337 -18.56 -0.01 3.04
N TRP A 338 -18.17 0.78 2.04
CA TRP A 338 -18.77 2.08 1.73
C TRP A 338 -19.79 2.02 0.60
N THR A 339 -19.69 1.03 -0.29
CA THR A 339 -20.74 0.73 -1.26
C THR A 339 -22.03 0.41 -0.50
N ALA A 340 -23.14 1.00 -0.96
CA ALA A 340 -24.46 0.84 -0.37
C ALA A 340 -24.87 -0.64 -0.20
N SER A 341 -25.67 -0.95 0.82
CA SER A 341 -26.44 -2.20 0.83
C SER A 341 -27.71 -2.03 -0.01
N LEU A 342 -28.18 -3.10 -0.66
CA LEU A 342 -29.47 -3.13 -1.37
C LEU A 342 -30.67 -2.83 -0.45
N THR A 343 -30.47 -2.98 0.86
CA THR A 343 -31.48 -2.75 1.90
C THR A 343 -31.43 -1.35 2.51
N ASP A 344 -30.42 -0.54 2.20
CA ASP A 344 -30.26 0.80 2.80
C ASP A 344 -31.24 1.76 2.10
N ARG A 345 -32.34 2.11 2.77
CA ARG A 345 -33.42 2.94 2.19
C ARG A 345 -33.47 4.39 2.68
N ASP A 346 -32.84 4.69 3.82
CA ASP A 346 -32.81 6.02 4.42
C ASP A 346 -31.37 6.42 4.77
N ALA A 347 -30.82 7.33 3.99
CA ALA A 347 -29.46 7.83 4.17
C ALA A 347 -29.53 9.29 4.65
N VAL A 348 -29.81 9.51 5.95
CA VAL A 348 -29.90 10.87 6.52
C VAL A 348 -28.66 11.18 7.36
N LEU A 349 -27.98 12.27 7.03
CA LEU A 349 -26.87 12.84 7.79
C LEU A 349 -27.29 14.13 8.49
N VAL A 350 -26.69 14.40 9.65
CA VAL A 350 -26.80 15.70 10.32
C VAL A 350 -25.41 16.30 10.39
N VAL A 351 -25.16 17.35 9.62
CA VAL A 351 -23.88 18.07 9.59
C VAL A 351 -24.14 19.49 10.08
N ASP A 352 -23.43 19.91 11.13
CA ASP A 352 -23.60 21.23 11.78
C ASP A 352 -25.06 21.56 12.15
N GLY A 353 -25.83 20.55 12.56
CA GLY A 353 -27.24 20.68 12.94
C GLY A 353 -28.24 20.67 11.79
N VAL A 354 -27.79 20.58 10.54
CA VAL A 354 -28.64 20.53 9.34
C VAL A 354 -28.78 19.11 8.80
N ARG A 355 -30.00 18.70 8.43
CA ARG A 355 -30.28 17.38 7.85
C ARG A 355 -30.02 17.36 6.35
N TYR A 356 -29.22 16.39 5.89
CA TYR A 356 -28.89 16.13 4.50
C TYR A 356 -29.24 14.69 4.12
N VAL A 357 -29.53 14.44 2.85
CA VAL A 357 -29.57 13.09 2.28
C VAL A 357 -28.16 12.73 1.80
N ASP A 358 -27.65 11.60 2.25
CA ASP A 358 -26.33 11.07 1.89
C ASP A 358 -26.41 10.38 0.53
N GLU A 359 -26.32 11.17 -0.54
CA GLU A 359 -26.36 10.68 -1.92
C GLU A 359 -25.19 9.71 -2.21
N GLU A 360 -24.05 9.81 -1.51
CA GLU A 360 -22.93 8.87 -1.65
C GLU A 360 -23.25 7.48 -1.09
N GLN A 361 -24.22 7.35 -0.19
CA GLN A 361 -24.78 6.06 0.20
C GLN A 361 -25.81 5.50 -0.78
N LEU A 362 -26.24 6.29 -1.76
CA LEU A 362 -27.34 5.92 -2.67
C LEU A 362 -26.86 5.70 -4.11
N VAL A 363 -25.60 6.02 -4.43
CA VAL A 363 -25.03 5.84 -5.77
C VAL A 363 -23.86 4.85 -5.73
N PRO A 364 -23.76 3.91 -6.70
CA PRO A 364 -22.63 3.00 -6.79
C PRO A 364 -21.29 3.73 -6.89
N LEU A 365 -20.35 3.40 -5.99
CA LEU A 365 -19.01 3.99 -5.97
C LEU A 365 -18.17 3.64 -7.21
N LEU A 366 -18.56 2.65 -8.02
CA LEU A 366 -17.86 2.25 -9.23
C LEU A 366 -18.81 2.29 -10.42
N ALA A 367 -18.34 2.80 -11.55
CA ALA A 367 -19.08 2.82 -12.80
C ALA A 367 -19.28 1.40 -13.37
N PHE A 368 -20.39 1.20 -14.07
CA PHE A 368 -20.69 -0.01 -14.83
C PHE A 368 -19.96 -0.01 -16.19
N SER A 369 -18.62 -0.09 -16.16
CA SER A 369 -17.78 -0.07 -17.36
C SER A 369 -17.17 -1.46 -17.63
N PRO A 370 -17.16 -1.95 -18.88
CA PRO A 370 -16.50 -3.21 -19.21
C PRO A 370 -14.96 -3.12 -19.12
N PRO A 371 -14.24 -4.26 -19.04
CA PRO A 371 -12.78 -4.28 -18.97
C PRO A 371 -12.07 -3.67 -20.20
N SER A 372 -12.73 -3.65 -21.35
CA SER A 372 -12.23 -3.01 -22.59
C SER A 372 -12.01 -1.50 -22.43
N GLU A 373 -12.86 -0.83 -21.65
CA GLU A 373 -12.81 0.62 -21.41
C GLU A 373 -11.93 0.99 -20.21
N ALA A 374 -11.71 0.03 -19.31
CA ALA A 374 -10.93 0.20 -18.08
C ALA A 374 -9.39 0.20 -18.28
N ARG A 375 -8.90 0.12 -19.52
CA ARG A 375 -7.44 0.03 -19.80
C ARG A 375 -6.73 1.39 -19.80
N SER A 376 -7.48 2.48 -19.73
CA SER A 376 -6.94 3.84 -19.80
C SER A 376 -6.82 4.46 -18.41
N MET A 377 -5.70 5.15 -18.15
CA MET A 377 -5.53 6.00 -16.95
C MET A 377 -6.53 7.16 -16.87
N LYS A 378 -7.23 7.47 -17.96
CA LYS A 378 -8.26 8.52 -18.00
C LYS A 378 -9.68 7.99 -17.78
N SER A 379 -9.86 6.68 -17.71
CA SER A 379 -11.18 6.08 -17.48
C SER A 379 -11.68 6.36 -16.06
N SER A 380 -13.00 6.33 -15.86
CA SER A 380 -13.61 6.40 -14.53
C SER A 380 -13.40 5.09 -13.77
N PRO A 381 -13.13 5.10 -12.45
CA PRO A 381 -13.09 3.88 -11.64
C PRO A 381 -14.39 3.07 -11.81
N GLY A 382 -14.27 1.78 -12.13
CA GLY A 382 -15.40 0.98 -12.58
C GLY A 382 -15.17 -0.53 -12.50
N LEU A 383 -16.23 -1.31 -12.70
CA LEU A 383 -16.22 -2.78 -12.58
C LEU A 383 -15.13 -3.45 -13.45
N GLY A 384 -14.90 -2.96 -14.66
CA GLY A 384 -13.87 -3.46 -15.55
C GLY A 384 -12.44 -3.39 -14.97
N HIS A 385 -12.16 -2.45 -14.08
CA HIS A 385 -10.86 -2.37 -13.39
C HIS A 385 -10.66 -3.55 -12.44
N LEU A 386 -11.71 -4.00 -11.76
CA LEU A 386 -11.66 -5.17 -10.88
C LEU A 386 -11.36 -6.43 -11.70
N SER A 387 -11.96 -6.57 -12.88
CA SER A 387 -11.65 -7.66 -13.81
C SER A 387 -10.18 -7.68 -14.23
N LEU A 388 -9.61 -6.54 -14.61
CA LEU A 388 -8.19 -6.45 -14.98
C LEU A 388 -7.25 -6.93 -13.85
N ALA A 389 -7.59 -6.60 -12.60
CA ALA A 389 -6.78 -7.01 -11.45
C ALA A 389 -6.96 -8.50 -11.11
N MET A 390 -8.17 -9.05 -11.28
CA MET A 390 -8.44 -10.48 -11.11
C MET A 390 -7.71 -11.29 -12.19
N ASP A 391 -7.75 -10.87 -13.45
CA ASP A 391 -7.02 -11.49 -14.57
C ASP A 391 -5.52 -11.53 -14.28
N PHE A 392 -4.93 -10.40 -13.86
CA PHE A 392 -3.52 -10.36 -13.44
C PHE A 392 -3.23 -11.33 -12.30
N SER A 393 -4.08 -11.37 -11.28
CA SER A 393 -3.86 -12.22 -10.09
C SER A 393 -3.94 -13.71 -10.45
N LEU A 394 -4.87 -14.09 -11.34
CA LEU A 394 -4.99 -15.43 -11.89
C LEU A 394 -3.78 -15.78 -12.76
N ASP A 395 -3.35 -14.88 -13.65
CA ASP A 395 -2.17 -15.08 -14.49
C ASP A 395 -0.90 -15.34 -13.67
N GLN A 396 -0.73 -14.62 -12.56
CA GLN A 396 0.39 -14.80 -11.62
C GLN A 396 0.30 -16.12 -10.86
N GLN A 397 -0.89 -16.56 -10.48
CA GLN A 397 -1.09 -17.87 -9.84
C GLN A 397 -0.87 -19.04 -10.80
N LEU A 398 -1.22 -18.86 -12.08
CA LEU A 398 -1.08 -19.86 -13.16
C LEU A 398 0.28 -19.82 -13.85
N ALA A 399 1.18 -18.93 -13.47
CA ALA A 399 2.53 -18.89 -14.04
C ALA A 399 3.28 -20.17 -13.69
N ASP A 400 3.49 -21.03 -14.69
CA ASP A 400 4.09 -22.37 -14.60
C ASP A 400 5.20 -22.49 -13.55
N GLU A 401 5.10 -23.53 -12.71
CA GLU A 401 6.05 -23.92 -11.66
C GLU A 401 7.51 -24.08 -12.18
N ASP A 402 7.70 -24.20 -13.50
CA ASP A 402 8.98 -24.51 -14.14
C ASP A 402 9.87 -23.30 -14.49
N THR A 403 9.42 -22.05 -14.37
CA THR A 403 10.23 -20.90 -14.84
C THR A 403 10.44 -19.70 -13.92
N GLN A 404 9.88 -19.66 -12.70
CA GLN A 404 10.22 -18.58 -11.75
C GLN A 404 10.30 -19.05 -10.30
N VAL A 405 11.16 -18.35 -9.55
CA VAL A 405 11.35 -18.36 -8.09
C VAL A 405 10.06 -18.71 -7.36
N GLU A 406 10.11 -19.73 -6.50
CA GLU A 406 8.99 -20.19 -5.65
C GLU A 406 8.14 -19.00 -5.20
N VAL A 407 6.92 -18.89 -5.76
CA VAL A 407 5.93 -17.92 -5.30
C VAL A 407 5.65 -18.29 -3.85
N THR A 408 6.16 -17.50 -2.91
CA THR A 408 6.04 -17.79 -1.49
C THR A 408 4.56 -17.96 -1.10
N GLU A 409 4.27 -18.79 -0.11
CA GLU A 409 2.90 -18.98 0.39
C GLU A 409 2.22 -17.65 0.73
N LYS A 410 3.00 -16.68 1.24
CA LYS A 410 2.55 -15.32 1.51
C LYS A 410 2.08 -14.60 0.24
N THR A 411 2.84 -14.69 -0.85
CA THR A 411 2.47 -14.09 -2.15
C THR A 411 1.19 -14.69 -2.69
N ARG A 412 1.05 -16.02 -2.65
CA ARG A 412 -0.16 -16.71 -3.12
C ARG A 412 -1.39 -16.27 -2.32
N LYS A 413 -1.28 -16.12 -1.00
CA LYS A 413 -2.34 -15.60 -0.13
C LYS A 413 -2.75 -14.17 -0.48
N VAL A 414 -1.79 -13.28 -0.78
CA VAL A 414 -2.09 -11.90 -1.19
C VAL A 414 -2.92 -11.88 -2.48
N LEU A 415 -2.51 -12.65 -3.49
CA LEU A 415 -3.22 -12.73 -4.78
C LEU A 415 -4.63 -13.32 -4.61
N ALA A 416 -4.77 -14.42 -3.86
CA ALA A 416 -6.07 -15.05 -3.60
C ALA A 416 -7.03 -14.09 -2.88
N ASN A 417 -6.56 -13.48 -1.78
CA ASN A 417 -7.38 -12.50 -1.05
C ASN A 417 -7.70 -11.26 -1.90
N GLY A 418 -6.82 -10.91 -2.84
CA GLY A 418 -7.03 -9.87 -3.85
C GLY A 418 -8.21 -10.18 -4.76
N ILE A 419 -8.26 -11.41 -5.30
CA ILE A 419 -9.39 -11.91 -6.10
C ILE A 419 -10.69 -11.86 -5.27
N ASP A 420 -10.69 -12.41 -4.05
CA ASP A 420 -11.88 -12.45 -3.20
C ASP A 420 -12.42 -11.04 -2.90
N SER A 421 -11.53 -10.10 -2.58
CA SER A 421 -11.92 -8.72 -2.28
C SER A 421 -12.46 -8.00 -3.51
N CYS A 422 -11.87 -8.24 -4.70
CA CYS A 422 -12.36 -7.67 -5.95
C CYS A 422 -13.70 -8.26 -6.36
N ALA A 423 -13.87 -9.59 -6.26
CA ALA A 423 -15.10 -10.28 -6.59
C ALA A 423 -16.26 -9.81 -5.69
N LEU A 424 -16.01 -9.66 -4.38
CA LEU A 424 -17.00 -9.15 -3.44
C LEU A 424 -17.47 -7.74 -3.80
N LEU A 425 -16.53 -6.82 -4.07
CA LEU A 425 -16.85 -5.45 -4.49
C LEU A 425 -17.58 -5.43 -5.84
N PHE A 426 -17.13 -6.26 -6.78
CA PHE A 426 -17.72 -6.38 -8.11
C PHE A 426 -19.18 -6.80 -7.99
N MET A 427 -19.45 -7.90 -7.29
CA MET A 427 -20.82 -8.43 -7.13
C MET A 427 -21.73 -7.43 -6.43
N LYS A 428 -21.25 -6.82 -5.34
CA LYS A 428 -22.03 -5.83 -4.60
C LYS A 428 -22.39 -4.62 -5.47
N THR A 429 -21.44 -4.10 -6.23
CA THR A 429 -21.64 -2.94 -7.11
C THR A 429 -22.50 -3.31 -8.33
N TYR A 430 -22.29 -4.50 -8.91
CA TYR A 430 -23.07 -5.00 -10.04
C TYR A 430 -24.55 -5.13 -9.67
N LEU A 431 -24.86 -5.70 -8.50
CA LEU A 431 -26.24 -5.84 -8.03
C LEU A 431 -26.92 -4.48 -7.83
N LEU A 432 -26.22 -3.48 -7.29
CA LEU A 432 -26.76 -2.12 -7.19
C LEU A 432 -27.13 -1.54 -8.56
N HIS A 433 -26.26 -1.70 -9.57
CA HIS A 433 -26.57 -1.25 -10.94
C HIS A 433 -27.68 -2.05 -11.63
N ALA A 434 -27.99 -3.26 -11.16
CA ALA A 434 -29.05 -4.09 -11.73
C ALA A 434 -30.43 -3.85 -11.09
N GLU A 435 -30.46 -3.36 -9.85
CA GLU A 435 -31.70 -3.01 -9.13
C GLU A 435 -32.16 -1.56 -9.36
N HIS A 436 -31.25 -0.68 -9.80
CA HIS A 436 -31.55 0.66 -10.32
C HIS A 436 -31.83 0.62 -11.83
#